data_AF-A0A350T2N9-F1
#
_entry.id   AF-A0A350T2N9-F1
#
_cell.length_a   1.000
_cell.length_b   1.000
_cell.length_c   1.000
_cell.angle_alpha   90.00
_cell.angle_beta   90.00
_cell.angle_gamma   90.00
#
_symmetry.space_group_name_H-M   'P 1'
#
loop_
_entity.id
_entity.type
_entity.pdbx_description
1 polymer ?
#
loop_
_entity_poly.entity_id
_entity_poly.type
_entity_poly.pdbx_seq_one_letter_code
_entity_poly.pdbx_strand_id
1 'polypeptide(L)' 'MPLGWPELAIILVVVVIIFGVGKLPEIGGALGKGIKEFKTNVDEEADAKVVETKEVATKPTTPAKEEL' A
#
# COMPACT_ATOMS: atom_id res chain seq x y z
N MET A 1 -4.32 24.85 -21.64
CA MET A 1 -5.01 23.56 -21.46
C MET A 1 -4.17 22.75 -20.49
N PRO A 2 -4.66 22.40 -19.30
CA PRO A 2 -3.86 21.62 -18.36
C PRO A 2 -3.64 20.23 -18.97
N LEU A 3 -2.42 19.72 -18.84
CA LEU A 3 -2.07 18.35 -19.19
C LEU A 3 -3.09 17.43 -18.54
N GLY A 4 -3.88 16.74 -19.36
CA GLY A 4 -4.93 15.88 -18.88
C GLY A 4 -4.37 14.52 -18.48
N TRP A 5 -5.26 13.68 -17.93
CA TRP A 5 -5.02 12.26 -17.77
C TRP A 5 -4.46 11.54 -19.03
N PRO A 6 -4.85 11.92 -20.27
CA PRO A 6 -4.31 11.29 -21.48
C PRO A 6 -2.80 11.51 -21.67
N GLU A 7 -2.29 12.73 -21.49
CA GLU A 7 -0.86 13.02 -21.64
C GLU A 7 -0.01 12.27 -20.60
N LEU A 8 -0.50 12.18 -19.36
CA LEU A 8 0.18 11.41 -18.31
C LEU A 8 0.21 9.91 -18.64
N ALA A 9 -0.88 9.37 -19.20
CA ALA A 9 -0.93 7.98 -19.63
C ALA A 9 0.07 7.67 -20.75
N ILE A 10 0.26 8.59 -21.71
CA ILE A 10 1.25 8.41 -22.79
C ILE A 10 2.67 8.35 -22.20
N ILE A 11 3.01 9.25 -21.27
CA ILE A 11 4.32 9.25 -20.61
C ILE A 11 4.52 7.95 -19.82
N LEU A 12 3.50 7.49 -19.10
CA LEU A 12 3.53 6.22 -18.38
C LEU A 12 3.85 5.04 -19.30
N VAL A 13 3.21 4.98 -20.48
CA VAL A 13 3.46 3.92 -21.47
C VAL A 13 4.92 3.92 -21.94
N VAL A 14 5.50 5.10 -22.21
CA VAL A 14 6.92 5.20 -22.62
C VAL A 14 7.85 4.70 -21.52
N VAL A 15 7.59 5.09 -20.27
CA VAL A 15 8.35 4.62 -19.10
C VAL A 15 8.24 3.10 -18.97
N VAL A 16 7.04 2.54 -19.12
CA VAL A 16 6.80 1.08 -19.09
C VAL A 16 7.57 0.36 -20.19
N ILE A 17 7.73 0.94 -21.37
CA ILE A 17 8.50 0.33 -22.46
C ILE A 17 9.99 0.30 -22.13
N ILE A 18 10.53 1.37 -21.54
CA ILE A 18 11.96 1.45 -21.19
C ILE A 18 12.30 0.53 -20.01
N PHE A 19 11.49 0.57 -18.94
CA PHE A 19 11.72 -0.21 -17.72
C PHE A 19 11.17 -1.64 -17.81
N GLY A 20 10.20 -1.89 -18.69
CA GLY A 20 9.47 -3.14 -18.81
C GLY A 20 8.30 -3.26 -17.83
N VAL A 21 7.23 -3.96 -18.26
CA VAL A 21 6.01 -4.22 -17.45
C VAL A 21 6.29 -5.00 -16.15
N GLY A 22 7.39 -5.76 -16.10
CA GLY A 22 7.77 -6.55 -14.91
C GLY A 22 8.49 -5.74 -13.83
N LYS A 23 9.18 -4.64 -14.17
CA LYS A 23 9.96 -3.86 -13.20
C LYS A 23 9.11 -2.91 -12.37
N LEU A 24 8.02 -2.40 -12.92
CA LEU A 24 7.06 -1.57 -12.19
C LEU A 24 6.44 -2.26 -10.96
N PRO A 25 5.89 -3.49 -11.04
CA PRO A 25 5.35 -4.18 -9.87
C PRO A 25 6.44 -4.61 -8.88
N GLU A 26 7.65 -4.94 -9.35
CA GLU A 26 8.80 -5.27 -8.50
C GLU A 26 9.19 -4.07 -7.61
N ILE A 27 9.36 -2.89 -8.23
CA ILE A 27 9.71 -1.65 -7.53
C ILE A 27 8.52 -1.15 -6.69
N GLY A 28 7.31 -1.15 -7.25
CA GLY A 28 6.09 -0.73 -6.53
C GLY A 28 5.78 -1.59 -5.32
N GLY A 29 6.07 -2.90 -5.36
CA GLY A 29 5.94 -3.80 -4.22
C GLY A 29 6.94 -3.49 -3.10
N ALA A 30 8.20 -3.20 -3.46
CA ALA A 30 9.22 -2.80 -2.49
C ALA A 30 8.92 -1.44 -1.85
N LEU A 31 8.57 -0.44 -2.68
CA LEU A 31 8.17 0.89 -2.20
C LEU A 31 6.89 0.84 -1.37
N GLY A 32 5.90 0.06 -1.79
CA GLY A 32 4.63 -0.10 -1.07
C GLY A 32 4.82 -0.69 0.32
N LYS A 33 5.71 -1.69 0.48
CA LYS A 33 6.09 -2.23 1.79
C LYS A 33 6.79 -1.16 2.64
N GLY A 34 7.76 -0.45 2.09
CA GLY A 34 8.47 0.62 2.79
C GLY A 34 7.55 1.75 3.23
N ILE A 35 6.61 2.18 2.38
CA ILE A 35 5.61 3.20 2.70
C ILE A 35 4.62 2.69 3.77
N LYS A 36 4.24 1.41 3.71
CA LYS A 36 3.35 0.81 4.71
C LYS A 36 4.02 0.76 6.08
N GLU A 37 5.26 0.30 6.14
CA GLU A 37 6.05 0.29 7.38
C GLU A 37 6.31 1.71 7.87
N PHE A 38 6.64 2.65 6.99
CA PHE A 38 6.82 4.05 7.32
C PHE A 38 5.54 4.65 7.90
N LYS A 39 4.37 4.41 7.27
CA LYS A 39 3.07 4.84 7.81
C LYS A 39 2.81 4.24 9.18
N THR A 40 2.99 2.93 9.36
CA THR A 40 2.77 2.27 10.67
C THR A 40 3.66 2.86 11.76
N ASN A 41 4.96 3.06 11.49
CA ASN A 41 5.86 3.65 12.49
C ASN A 41 5.51 5.11 12.80
N VAL A 42 5.14 5.90 11.78
CA VAL A 42 4.72 7.31 11.99
C VAL A 42 3.40 7.39 12.75
N ASP A 43 2.46 6.49 12.48
CA ASP A 43 1.18 6.40 13.20
C ASP A 43 1.43 5.96 14.66
N GLU A 44 2.29 4.96 14.89
CA GLU A 44 2.66 4.49 16.23
C GLU A 44 3.45 5.53 17.03
N GLU A 45 4.29 6.35 16.39
CA GLU A 45 5.00 7.47 17.02
C GLU A 45 4.05 8.66 17.31
N ALA A 46 3.02 8.84 16.48
CA ALA A 46 1.95 9.82 16.72
C ALA A 46 1.00 9.38 17.85
N ASP A 47 0.68 8.08 17.93
CA ASP A 47 -0.13 7.45 18.97
C ASP A 47 0.66 7.17 20.26
N ALA A 48 1.99 7.18 20.25
CA ALA A 48 2.82 7.14 21.47
C ALA A 48 2.60 8.38 22.38
N LYS A 49 1.86 9.39 21.91
CA LYS A 49 1.35 10.49 22.73
C LYS A 49 -0.02 10.22 23.36
N VAL A 50 -0.67 9.10 23.06
CA VAL A 50 -1.99 8.68 23.59
C VAL A 50 -2.01 7.17 23.85
N VAL A 51 -1.56 6.77 25.05
CA VAL A 51 -2.12 5.65 25.84
C VAL A 51 -2.04 4.24 25.22
N GLU A 52 -1.10 3.47 25.79
CA GLU A 52 -1.23 2.06 26.17
C GLU A 52 -2.64 1.43 26.00
N THR A 53 -2.79 0.49 25.05
CA THR A 53 -3.63 -0.73 25.09
C THR A 53 -4.14 -1.07 23.68
N LYS A 54 -3.52 -2.06 23.03
CA LYS A 54 -4.27 -3.21 22.52
C LYS A 54 -3.38 -4.40 22.17
N GLU A 55 -3.37 -5.30 23.15
CA GLU A 55 -3.30 -6.75 23.03
C GLU A 55 -3.55 -7.33 21.62
N VAL A 56 -2.52 -8.03 21.12
CA VAL A 56 -2.56 -9.35 20.49
C VAL A 56 -3.89 -9.77 19.85
N ALA A 57 -3.91 -9.83 18.51
CA ALA A 57 -4.82 -10.72 17.77
C ALA A 57 -4.03 -11.50 16.70
N THR A 58 -3.43 -12.59 17.16
CA THR A 58 -2.98 -13.71 16.34
C THR A 58 -4.21 -14.36 15.67
N LYS A 59 -4.20 -14.43 14.33
CA LYS A 59 -4.75 -15.46 13.38
C LYS A 59 -5.33 -16.73 14.07
N PRO A 60 -6.33 -17.50 13.53
CA PRO A 60 -6.88 -17.59 12.15
C PRO A 60 -8.40 -17.96 12.06
N THR A 61 -8.92 -18.36 10.87
CA THR A 61 -10.07 -19.33 10.68
C THR A 61 -11.48 -18.78 10.99
N THR A 62 -12.59 -18.95 10.26
CA THR A 62 -13.04 -19.54 8.99
C THR A 62 -14.51 -19.08 8.85
N PRO A 63 -15.03 -18.80 7.65
CA PRO A 63 -16.44 -18.45 7.46
C PRO A 63 -17.31 -19.70 7.66
N ALA A 64 -18.20 -19.70 8.66
CA ALA A 64 -19.20 -20.75 8.83
C ALA A 64 -20.49 -20.17 9.44
N LYS A 65 -21.40 -19.80 8.53
CA LYS A 65 -22.85 -20.06 8.53
C LYS A 65 -23.46 -20.52 9.87
N GLU A 66 -24.27 -19.68 10.49
CA GLU A 66 -25.44 -20.07 11.30
C GLU A 66 -26.37 -18.85 11.42
N GLU A 67 -27.35 -18.77 10.52
CA GLU A 67 -28.55 -17.95 10.68
C GLU A 67 -29.73 -18.92 10.82
N LEU A 68 -30.36 -18.91 11.99
CA LEU A 68 -31.68 -19.45 12.29
C LEU A 68 -32.44 -18.40 13.11
#